data_AF-A0A355RBZ0-F1
#
_entry.id   AF-A0A355RBZ0-F1
#
_cell.length_a   1.000
_cell.length_b   1.000
_cell.length_c   1.000
_cell.angle_alpha   90.00
_cell.angle_beta   90.00
_cell.angle_gamma   90.00
#
_symmetry.space_group_name_H-M   'P 1'
#
loop_
_entity.id
_entity.type
_entity.pdbx_description
1 polymer ?
#
loop_
_entity_poly.entity_id
_entity_poly.type
_entity_poly.pdbx_seq_one_letter_code
_entity_poly.pdbx_strand_id
1 'polypeptide(L)'
;ELNYSSDIDLICFFDESYFASVDVFEARAGFIRATKNMVALLNDITAEGYVFRTDLRLRPDPSVTPVCIGVEAAEHYYESRGRTWERSAFIKARVIAGDLQAGARFLQKMEPFVWRKYLDFAAIEDAHNIRLQIRRKTDVTGAITLPKHNIKLGRGGIREIEFFTQTRQLIAGGRDPDLRLRGTQQSLAALCQKGWIDPLTKSQLTEHYQAHRELEHRLQMINDAQTHSLPASEAEFERLAALMSRSADALKSEIFARLTSVHQITEAFFGPASSDLQIEAPEFSEILDKWPTYPALRSERAFTIFMRLQPEILKRLKHTDKTKEAVLAFDRFLSGLPAGVQLFSLFEANPQLIDLLVDIVGTSDHLAEYLARNAKVFDAVIGGSFWDSWPGSETLMKDLSKLLKTTSDYETKLDMTRSWVKEWHFRIGVHLLRDLISVEQTAREYADLAEAALAALWPEICAEFSRKYGPPPGRGAALIAMGSLGARRLHSNSDLDVILLYDDAGQEASIGPKSLQSRSYYARLTQSVITALTAPMAEGRLYNVDMRLRPSGNQGPVATSWSAFKAYQQKEAWVWEHLALTQARSVTGCDSLCSDFE
;
A
#
# COMPACT_ATOMS: atom_id res chain seq x y z
N GLU A 1 15.02 -17.70 -25.46
CA GLU A 1 16.13 -18.33 -24.73
C GLU A 1 15.81 -19.81 -24.43
N LEU A 2 15.28 -20.59 -25.41
CA LEU A 2 14.86 -21.99 -25.22
C LEU A 2 16.07 -22.91 -24.96
N ASN A 3 15.87 -24.02 -24.25
CA ASN A 3 16.87 -25.07 -24.08
C ASN A 3 16.98 -25.97 -25.34
N TYR A 4 18.10 -26.69 -25.48
CA TYR A 4 18.28 -27.62 -26.60
C TYR A 4 17.25 -28.75 -26.56
N SER A 5 17.11 -29.40 -25.40
CA SER A 5 16.00 -30.31 -25.10
C SER A 5 15.12 -29.67 -24.02
N SER A 6 13.95 -29.16 -24.42
CA SER A 6 13.03 -28.42 -23.56
C SER A 6 11.59 -28.88 -23.77
N ASP A 7 10.80 -28.78 -22.71
CA ASP A 7 9.35 -28.67 -22.87
C ASP A 7 9.02 -27.25 -23.39
N ILE A 8 7.88 -27.12 -24.07
CA ILE A 8 7.25 -25.84 -24.41
C ILE A 8 6.09 -25.58 -23.43
N ASP A 9 6.23 -24.52 -22.65
CA ASP A 9 5.19 -24.10 -21.71
C ASP A 9 4.16 -23.24 -22.44
N LEU A 10 2.91 -23.70 -22.52
CA LEU A 10 1.83 -23.00 -23.21
C LEU A 10 0.66 -22.71 -22.27
N ILE A 11 -0.02 -21.59 -22.51
CA ILE A 11 -1.31 -21.25 -21.89
C ILE A 11 -2.28 -20.92 -23.01
N CYS A 12 -3.44 -21.58 -23.02
CA CYS A 12 -4.47 -21.38 -24.04
C CYS A 12 -5.64 -20.59 -23.46
N PHE A 13 -5.95 -19.46 -24.08
CA PHE A 13 -7.11 -18.65 -23.75
C PHE A 13 -8.07 -18.57 -24.94
N PHE A 14 -9.35 -18.37 -24.67
CA PHE A 14 -10.33 -17.98 -25.68
C PHE A 14 -11.15 -16.79 -25.18
N ASP A 15 -11.49 -15.88 -26.09
CA ASP A 15 -12.23 -14.65 -25.76
C ASP A 15 -13.73 -14.91 -25.88
N GLU A 16 -14.43 -14.93 -24.75
CA GLU A 16 -15.87 -15.20 -24.69
C GLU A 16 -16.72 -14.15 -25.41
N SER A 17 -16.21 -12.93 -25.60
CA SER A 17 -16.97 -11.83 -26.21
C SER A 17 -17.32 -12.04 -27.68
N TYR A 18 -16.67 -13.00 -28.34
CA TYR A 18 -16.97 -13.38 -29.73
C TYR A 18 -18.16 -14.35 -29.87
N PHE A 19 -18.73 -14.82 -28.76
CA PHE A 19 -19.82 -15.80 -28.74
C PHE A 19 -21.06 -15.21 -28.07
N ALA A 20 -22.25 -15.57 -28.58
CA ALA A 20 -23.49 -15.27 -27.87
C ALA A 20 -23.52 -16.05 -26.54
N SER A 21 -24.19 -15.51 -25.52
CA SER A 21 -24.17 -16.07 -24.15
C SER A 21 -24.59 -17.55 -24.06
N VAL A 22 -25.48 -17.99 -24.96
CA VAL A 22 -25.94 -19.38 -25.07
C VAL A 22 -24.89 -20.31 -25.70
N ASP A 23 -23.98 -19.77 -26.51
CA ASP A 23 -22.98 -20.53 -27.28
C ASP A 23 -21.62 -20.61 -26.57
N VAL A 24 -21.38 -19.80 -25.53
CA VAL A 24 -20.10 -19.77 -24.79
C VAL A 24 -19.74 -21.14 -24.21
N PHE A 25 -20.73 -21.91 -23.75
CA PHE A 25 -20.48 -23.25 -23.21
C PHE A 25 -20.03 -24.24 -24.28
N GLU A 26 -20.62 -24.19 -25.47
CA GLU A 26 -20.24 -25.04 -26.59
C GLU A 26 -18.88 -24.65 -27.16
N ALA A 27 -18.63 -23.34 -27.31
CA ALA A 27 -17.35 -22.78 -27.71
C ALA A 27 -16.23 -23.23 -26.75
N ARG A 28 -16.45 -23.09 -25.43
CA ARG A 28 -15.51 -23.56 -24.40
C ARG A 28 -15.20 -25.05 -24.56
N ALA A 29 -16.21 -25.89 -24.74
CA ALA A 29 -16.00 -27.33 -24.93
C ALA A 29 -15.21 -27.62 -26.22
N GLY A 30 -15.47 -26.86 -27.29
CA GLY A 30 -14.73 -26.91 -28.55
C GLY A 30 -13.24 -26.56 -28.37
N PHE A 31 -12.94 -25.44 -27.74
CA PHE A 31 -11.56 -25.01 -27.49
C PHE A 31 -10.79 -25.97 -26.57
N ILE A 32 -11.44 -26.52 -25.53
CA ILE A 32 -10.82 -27.55 -24.68
C ILE A 32 -10.43 -28.77 -25.52
N ARG A 33 -11.30 -29.24 -26.42
CA ARG A 33 -10.98 -30.37 -27.33
C ARG A 33 -9.85 -30.01 -28.29
N ALA A 34 -9.90 -28.82 -28.89
CA ALA A 34 -8.87 -28.34 -29.81
C ALA A 34 -7.49 -28.26 -29.11
N THR A 35 -7.43 -27.71 -27.90
CA THR A 35 -6.19 -27.65 -27.10
C THR A 35 -5.66 -29.04 -26.77
N LYS A 36 -6.53 -29.99 -26.37
CA LYS A 36 -6.10 -31.37 -26.12
C LYS A 36 -5.53 -32.04 -27.37
N ASN A 37 -6.19 -31.88 -28.51
CA ASN A 37 -5.73 -32.43 -29.79
C ASN A 37 -4.41 -31.80 -30.22
N MET A 38 -4.24 -30.50 -30.04
CA MET A 38 -2.97 -29.81 -30.30
C MET A 38 -1.84 -30.36 -29.42
N VAL A 39 -2.08 -30.54 -28.12
CA VAL A 39 -1.09 -31.13 -27.22
C VAL A 39 -0.73 -32.56 -27.63
N ALA A 40 -1.72 -33.38 -27.99
CA ALA A 40 -1.49 -34.73 -28.49
C ALA A 40 -0.63 -34.73 -29.77
N LEU A 41 -0.96 -33.88 -30.75
CA LEU A 41 -0.17 -33.74 -31.99
C LEU A 41 1.29 -33.32 -31.76
N LEU A 42 1.56 -32.58 -30.69
CA LEU A 42 2.92 -32.13 -30.35
C LEU A 42 3.71 -33.16 -29.53
N ASN A 43 3.02 -33.84 -28.59
CA ASN A 43 3.62 -34.74 -27.61
C ASN A 43 3.71 -36.20 -28.05
N ASP A 44 2.74 -36.67 -28.82
CA ASP A 44 2.59 -38.10 -29.09
C ASP A 44 3.76 -38.60 -29.93
N ILE A 45 4.30 -39.75 -29.53
CA ILE A 45 5.43 -40.39 -30.21
C ILE A 45 4.87 -41.16 -31.42
N THR A 46 5.22 -40.69 -32.60
CA THR A 46 4.95 -41.33 -33.90
C THR A 46 6.18 -42.09 -34.39
N ALA A 47 6.14 -42.63 -35.62
CA ALA A 47 7.30 -43.28 -36.23
C ALA A 47 8.47 -42.29 -36.44
N GLU A 48 8.16 -41.01 -36.56
CA GLU A 48 9.10 -39.90 -36.72
C GLU A 48 9.49 -39.25 -35.37
N GLY A 49 9.04 -39.81 -34.23
CA GLY A 49 9.24 -39.24 -32.90
C GLY A 49 8.12 -38.29 -32.48
N TYR A 50 8.45 -37.33 -31.61
CA TYR A 50 7.55 -36.27 -31.14
C TYR A 50 8.07 -34.90 -31.60
N VAL A 51 7.21 -33.88 -31.64
CA VAL A 51 7.62 -32.53 -32.05
C VAL A 51 8.17 -31.74 -30.86
N PHE A 52 7.34 -31.52 -29.84
CA PHE A 52 7.74 -30.88 -28.60
C PHE A 52 6.91 -31.43 -27.45
N ARG A 53 7.60 -31.74 -26.35
CA ARG A 53 6.93 -31.98 -25.07
C ARG A 53 6.26 -30.68 -24.63
N THR A 54 4.99 -30.73 -24.27
CA THR A 54 4.13 -29.57 -24.06
C THR A 54 3.58 -29.59 -22.65
N ASP A 55 3.81 -28.52 -21.90
CA ASP A 55 3.34 -28.34 -20.53
C ASP A 55 2.30 -27.21 -20.46
N LEU A 56 1.12 -27.51 -19.90
CA LEU A 56 0.04 -26.55 -19.70
C LEU A 56 -0.14 -26.13 -18.23
N ARG A 57 0.81 -26.47 -17.34
CA ARG A 57 0.69 -26.25 -15.89
C ARG A 57 0.90 -24.80 -15.44
N LEU A 58 1.40 -23.92 -16.30
CA LEU A 58 1.51 -22.48 -16.00
C LEU A 58 0.18 -21.72 -16.08
N ARG A 59 -0.90 -22.38 -16.52
CA ARG A 59 -2.24 -21.77 -16.56
C ARG A 59 -2.80 -21.56 -15.13
N PRO A 60 -3.78 -20.63 -14.94
CA PRO A 60 -4.47 -20.41 -13.67
C PRO A 60 -4.90 -21.70 -13.00
N ASP A 61 -4.51 -21.94 -11.75
CA ASP A 61 -4.84 -23.13 -10.94
C ASP A 61 -5.03 -24.44 -11.76
N PRO A 62 -3.94 -25.01 -12.28
CA PRO A 62 -3.99 -26.11 -13.25
C PRO A 62 -4.59 -27.40 -12.70
N SER A 63 -4.85 -27.46 -11.38
CA SER A 63 -5.46 -28.60 -10.72
C SER A 63 -6.98 -28.64 -10.90
N VAL A 64 -7.61 -27.49 -11.10
CA VAL A 64 -9.08 -27.35 -11.18
C VAL A 64 -9.56 -26.69 -12.46
N THR A 65 -8.70 -25.96 -13.18
CA THR A 65 -9.09 -25.28 -14.41
C THR A 65 -8.92 -26.15 -15.66
N PRO A 66 -9.80 -25.96 -16.67
CA PRO A 66 -9.64 -26.61 -17.95
C PRO A 66 -8.33 -26.20 -18.63
N VAL A 67 -7.89 -27.02 -19.61
CA VAL A 67 -6.66 -26.75 -20.39
C VAL A 67 -6.75 -25.52 -21.29
N CYS A 68 -7.96 -25.03 -21.55
CA CYS A 68 -8.23 -23.76 -22.20
C CYS A 68 -9.23 -22.97 -21.36
N ILE A 69 -8.89 -21.73 -21.04
CA ILE A 69 -9.61 -20.89 -20.08
C ILE A 69 -10.13 -19.65 -20.79
N GLY A 70 -11.29 -19.18 -20.37
CA GLY A 70 -11.84 -17.92 -20.85
C GLY A 70 -11.00 -16.72 -20.42
N VAL A 71 -10.88 -15.72 -21.27
CA VAL A 71 -10.09 -14.51 -20.98
C VAL A 71 -10.63 -13.79 -19.75
N GLU A 72 -11.95 -13.64 -19.64
CA GLU A 72 -12.58 -12.97 -18.49
C GLU A 72 -12.32 -13.72 -17.17
N ALA A 73 -12.42 -15.05 -17.20
CA ALA A 73 -12.13 -15.89 -16.04
C ALA A 73 -10.64 -15.83 -15.63
N ALA A 74 -9.74 -15.75 -16.61
CA ALA A 74 -8.31 -15.61 -16.35
C ALA A 74 -7.96 -14.24 -15.75
N GLU A 75 -8.54 -13.15 -16.29
CA GLU A 75 -8.40 -11.80 -15.76
C GLU A 75 -8.84 -11.73 -14.29
N HIS A 76 -10.03 -12.25 -13.99
CA HIS A 76 -10.54 -12.28 -12.61
C HIS A 76 -9.66 -13.11 -11.66
N TYR A 77 -9.10 -14.23 -12.14
CA TYR A 77 -8.16 -15.03 -11.36
C TYR A 77 -6.89 -14.25 -11.02
N TYR A 78 -6.26 -13.60 -12.00
CA TYR A 78 -5.00 -12.91 -11.78
C TYR A 78 -5.15 -11.65 -10.94
N GLU A 79 -6.28 -10.93 -11.07
CA GLU A 79 -6.60 -9.78 -10.22
C GLU A 79 -6.82 -10.20 -8.75
N SER A 80 -7.56 -11.28 -8.51
CA SER A 80 -7.98 -11.66 -7.16
C SER A 80 -7.00 -12.59 -6.42
N ARG A 81 -6.32 -13.50 -7.15
CA ARG A 81 -5.54 -14.61 -6.59
C ARG A 81 -4.14 -14.77 -7.18
N GLY A 82 -3.77 -13.93 -8.14
CA GLY A 82 -2.51 -14.09 -8.87
C GLY A 82 -1.29 -13.98 -7.95
N ARG A 83 -0.43 -14.99 -8.02
CA ARG A 83 0.75 -15.17 -7.19
C ARG A 83 1.98 -14.50 -7.80
N THR A 84 2.95 -14.23 -6.94
CA THR A 84 4.27 -13.70 -7.27
C THR A 84 4.94 -14.34 -8.49
N TRP A 85 5.06 -15.66 -8.47
CA TRP A 85 5.79 -16.41 -9.48
C TRP A 85 5.07 -16.39 -10.84
N GLU A 86 3.75 -16.20 -10.85
CA GLU A 86 2.96 -16.04 -12.07
C GLU A 86 3.31 -14.71 -12.74
N ARG A 87 3.51 -13.63 -11.97
CA ARG A 87 4.00 -12.36 -12.53
C ARG A 87 5.35 -12.53 -13.21
N SER A 88 6.30 -13.18 -12.55
CA SER A 88 7.61 -13.48 -13.13
C SER A 88 7.50 -14.32 -14.41
N ALA A 89 6.57 -15.28 -14.47
CA ALA A 89 6.31 -16.06 -15.67
C ALA A 89 5.78 -15.18 -16.82
N PHE A 90 4.86 -14.26 -16.54
CA PHE A 90 4.30 -13.35 -17.54
C PHE A 90 5.29 -12.33 -18.11
N ILE A 91 6.41 -12.04 -17.44
CA ILE A 91 7.51 -11.25 -18.03
C ILE A 91 7.99 -11.87 -19.35
N LYS A 92 8.01 -13.20 -19.42
CA LYS A 92 8.47 -13.95 -20.61
C LYS A 92 7.34 -14.26 -21.60
N ALA A 93 6.07 -14.00 -21.23
CA ALA A 93 4.92 -14.36 -22.05
C ALA A 93 4.89 -13.62 -23.39
N ARG A 94 4.59 -14.35 -24.47
CA ARG A 94 4.39 -13.82 -25.82
C ARG A 94 3.33 -14.63 -26.55
N VAL A 95 2.57 -13.96 -27.41
CA VAL A 95 1.61 -14.64 -28.31
C VAL A 95 2.38 -15.30 -29.45
N ILE A 96 2.10 -16.57 -29.72
CA ILE A 96 2.83 -17.35 -30.74
C ILE A 96 1.95 -17.96 -31.82
N ALA A 97 0.65 -18.13 -31.56
CA ALA A 97 -0.29 -18.81 -32.46
C ALA A 97 -1.73 -18.40 -32.15
N GLY A 98 -2.66 -18.71 -33.07
CA GLY A 98 -4.07 -18.35 -32.98
C GLY A 98 -4.34 -16.90 -33.39
N ASP A 99 -5.32 -16.26 -32.77
CA ASP A 99 -5.59 -14.83 -32.97
C ASP A 99 -4.55 -13.99 -32.23
N LEU A 100 -3.56 -13.51 -32.98
CA LEU A 100 -2.46 -12.71 -32.45
C LEU A 100 -2.93 -11.37 -31.88
N GLN A 101 -4.01 -10.79 -32.42
CA GLN A 101 -4.55 -9.52 -31.94
C GLN A 101 -5.28 -9.70 -30.62
N ALA A 102 -6.10 -10.76 -30.49
CA ALA A 102 -6.76 -11.10 -29.24
C ALA A 102 -5.75 -11.38 -28.13
N GLY A 103 -4.71 -12.17 -28.42
CA GLY A 103 -3.63 -12.42 -27.47
C GLY A 103 -2.88 -11.14 -27.07
N ALA A 104 -2.64 -10.22 -28.01
CA ALA A 104 -1.98 -8.95 -27.70
C ALA A 104 -2.82 -8.06 -26.78
N ARG A 105 -4.14 -7.99 -27.00
CA ARG A 105 -5.08 -7.29 -26.11
C ARG A 105 -5.07 -7.89 -24.70
N PHE A 106 -5.07 -9.21 -24.58
CA PHE A 106 -4.95 -9.88 -23.29
C PHE A 106 -3.64 -9.52 -22.57
N LEU A 107 -2.49 -9.60 -23.25
CA LEU A 107 -1.22 -9.22 -22.63
C LEU A 107 -1.18 -7.75 -22.21
N GLN A 108 -1.80 -6.85 -22.98
CA GLN A 108 -1.93 -5.44 -22.62
C GLN A 108 -2.76 -5.25 -21.35
N LYS A 109 -3.89 -5.97 -21.23
CA LYS A 109 -4.71 -5.97 -20.00
C LYS A 109 -3.99 -6.56 -18.80
N MET A 110 -3.06 -7.48 -19.01
CA MET A 110 -2.22 -8.07 -17.96
C MET A 110 -1.07 -7.15 -17.51
N GLU A 111 -0.81 -6.02 -18.19
CA GLU A 111 0.26 -5.11 -17.79
C GLU A 111 0.16 -4.62 -16.35
N PRO A 112 -1.01 -4.21 -15.80
CA PRO A 112 -1.10 -3.79 -14.41
C PRO A 112 -0.83 -4.91 -13.40
N PHE A 113 -1.11 -6.17 -13.78
CA PHE A 113 -0.83 -7.35 -12.95
C PHE A 113 0.67 -7.63 -12.85
N VAL A 114 1.40 -7.49 -13.96
CA VAL A 114 2.85 -7.78 -14.05
C VAL A 114 3.68 -6.56 -13.64
N TRP A 115 3.34 -5.38 -14.16
CA TRP A 115 4.09 -4.13 -14.09
C TRP A 115 3.36 -3.10 -13.25
N ARG A 116 3.40 -3.29 -11.93
CA ARG A 116 2.70 -2.43 -10.99
C ARG A 116 3.30 -1.02 -10.98
N LYS A 117 2.47 -0.01 -11.25
CA LYS A 117 2.89 1.41 -11.23
C LYS A 117 3.39 1.86 -9.85
N TYR A 118 2.87 1.25 -8.78
CA TYR A 118 3.24 1.49 -7.39
C TYR A 118 3.91 0.25 -6.80
N LEU A 119 4.95 0.45 -5.99
CA LEU A 119 5.59 -0.63 -5.25
C LEU A 119 4.70 -0.96 -4.05
N ASP A 120 3.75 -1.89 -4.24
CA ASP A 120 2.76 -2.27 -3.23
C ASP A 120 3.27 -3.36 -2.28
N PHE A 121 2.51 -3.62 -1.21
CA PHE A 121 2.79 -4.66 -0.20
C PHE A 121 3.11 -6.01 -0.84
N ALA A 122 2.40 -6.38 -1.91
CA ALA A 122 2.61 -7.63 -2.62
C ALA A 122 3.91 -7.62 -3.45
N ALA A 123 4.40 -6.49 -3.98
CA ALA A 123 5.65 -6.43 -4.74
C ALA A 123 6.89 -6.60 -3.84
N ILE A 124 6.78 -6.13 -2.60
CA ILE A 124 7.78 -6.31 -1.54
C ILE A 124 7.74 -7.75 -0.99
N GLU A 125 6.53 -8.29 -0.78
CA GLU A 125 6.32 -9.70 -0.45
C GLU A 125 6.86 -10.62 -1.57
N ASP A 126 6.73 -10.21 -2.83
CA ASP A 126 7.20 -10.93 -4.00
C ASP A 126 8.73 -11.05 -4.00
N ALA A 127 9.47 -9.95 -3.80
CA ALA A 127 10.93 -9.99 -3.68
C ALA A 127 11.43 -10.87 -2.52
N HIS A 128 10.68 -10.91 -1.41
CA HIS A 128 11.03 -11.67 -0.20
C HIS A 128 10.65 -13.17 -0.28
N ASN A 129 9.44 -13.50 -0.74
CA ASN A 129 8.98 -14.88 -0.98
C ASN A 129 9.81 -15.55 -2.08
N ILE A 130 10.17 -14.75 -3.08
CA ILE A 130 11.37 -14.81 -3.90
C ILE A 130 12.58 -15.56 -3.29
N ARG A 131 13.25 -14.82 -2.41
CA ARG A 131 14.43 -15.21 -1.62
C ARG A 131 14.19 -16.47 -0.79
N LEU A 132 13.01 -16.65 -0.20
CA LEU A 132 12.67 -17.81 0.63
C LEU A 132 12.43 -19.09 -0.19
N GLN A 133 11.82 -18.99 -1.38
CA GLN A 133 11.62 -20.14 -2.27
C GLN A 133 12.94 -20.69 -2.81
N ILE A 134 13.92 -19.80 -3.08
CA ILE A 134 15.29 -20.19 -3.45
C ILE A 134 16.01 -20.89 -2.29
N ARG A 135 15.67 -20.64 -1.03
CA ARG A 135 16.27 -21.35 0.12
C ARG A 135 15.53 -22.62 0.53
N ARG A 136 14.22 -22.72 0.25
CA ARG A 136 13.36 -23.85 0.68
C ARG A 136 13.23 -24.98 -0.35
N LYS A 137 13.32 -24.69 -1.66
CA LYS A 137 13.20 -25.74 -2.71
C LYS A 137 14.54 -26.37 -3.11
N THR A 138 15.66 -25.71 -2.84
CA THR A 138 16.98 -26.34 -2.85
C THR A 138 17.22 -26.91 -1.45
N ASP A 139 17.01 -28.21 -1.32
CA ASP A 139 17.49 -29.01 -0.19
C ASP A 139 19.03 -29.15 -0.26
N VAL A 140 19.71 -28.02 -0.48
CA VAL A 140 21.15 -27.89 -0.72
C VAL A 140 21.66 -26.75 0.17
N THR A 141 21.58 -26.98 1.48
CA THR A 141 22.41 -26.29 2.49
C THR A 141 23.90 -26.66 2.37
N GLY A 142 24.26 -27.54 1.43
CA GLY A 142 25.63 -27.94 1.13
C GLY A 142 26.42 -26.90 0.34
N ALA A 143 27.75 -26.95 0.47
CA ALA A 143 28.68 -26.24 -0.40
C ALA A 143 28.45 -26.60 -1.88
N ILE A 144 28.87 -25.74 -2.81
CA ILE A 144 28.86 -26.08 -4.24
C ILE A 144 29.73 -27.32 -4.43
N THR A 145 29.11 -28.44 -4.82
CA THR A 145 29.80 -29.67 -5.22
C THR A 145 29.45 -29.93 -6.67
N LEU A 146 30.44 -30.24 -7.50
CA LEU A 146 30.22 -30.40 -8.95
C LEU A 146 29.48 -31.69 -9.33
N PRO A 147 29.80 -32.88 -8.79
CA PRO A 147 29.08 -34.09 -9.18
C PRO A 147 27.58 -33.96 -8.91
N LYS A 148 26.76 -34.19 -9.94
CA LYS A 148 25.28 -34.04 -9.90
C LYS A 148 24.74 -32.63 -9.63
N HIS A 149 25.59 -31.60 -9.59
CA HIS A 149 25.12 -30.22 -9.40
C HIS A 149 24.09 -29.84 -10.46
N ASN A 150 22.96 -29.27 -10.05
CA ASN A 150 21.98 -28.79 -11.01
C ASN A 150 22.37 -27.38 -11.49
N ILE A 151 22.85 -27.25 -12.71
CA ILE A 151 23.32 -25.95 -13.25
C ILE A 151 22.19 -24.94 -13.49
N LYS A 152 20.93 -25.37 -13.45
CA LYS A 152 19.77 -24.49 -13.60
C LYS A 152 19.23 -24.04 -12.25
N LEU A 153 18.89 -24.98 -11.37
CA LEU A 153 18.22 -24.75 -10.09
C LEU A 153 19.17 -24.70 -8.89
N GLY A 154 20.40 -25.20 -9.04
CA GLY A 154 21.41 -25.22 -8.00
C GLY A 154 22.01 -23.83 -7.73
N ARG A 155 22.78 -23.77 -6.64
CA ARG A 155 23.44 -22.55 -6.15
C ARG A 155 24.38 -21.97 -7.21
N GLY A 156 24.19 -20.70 -7.54
CA GLY A 156 24.94 -20.02 -8.61
C GLY A 156 24.49 -20.39 -10.03
N GLY A 157 23.41 -21.15 -10.18
CA GLY A 157 22.93 -21.62 -11.47
C GLY A 157 22.19 -20.56 -12.29
N ILE A 158 21.73 -20.97 -13.48
CA ILE A 158 21.02 -20.11 -14.45
C ILE A 158 19.83 -19.39 -13.81
N ARG A 159 19.07 -20.08 -12.97
CA ARG A 159 17.85 -19.55 -12.34
C ARG A 159 18.15 -18.38 -11.41
N GLU A 160 19.29 -18.36 -10.72
CA GLU A 160 19.67 -17.24 -9.87
C GLU A 160 19.89 -15.95 -10.69
N ILE A 161 20.51 -16.07 -11.87
CA ILE A 161 20.73 -14.92 -12.77
C ILE A 161 19.40 -14.41 -13.34
N GLU A 162 18.55 -15.32 -13.83
CA GLU A 162 17.21 -14.98 -14.32
C GLU A 162 16.40 -14.29 -13.24
N PHE A 163 16.47 -14.82 -12.03
CA PHE A 163 15.73 -14.33 -10.89
C PHE A 163 16.21 -12.96 -10.42
N PHE A 164 17.52 -12.77 -10.29
CA PHE A 164 18.15 -11.48 -10.00
C PHE A 164 17.73 -10.39 -10.99
N THR A 165 17.64 -10.76 -12.27
CA THR A 165 17.22 -9.87 -13.36
C THR A 165 15.73 -9.55 -13.28
N GLN A 166 14.88 -10.58 -13.23
CA GLN A 166 13.41 -10.44 -13.21
C GLN A 166 12.92 -9.69 -11.97
N THR A 167 13.56 -9.88 -10.81
CA THR A 167 13.21 -9.15 -9.58
C THR A 167 13.35 -7.64 -9.78
N ARG A 168 14.45 -7.19 -10.37
CA ARG A 168 14.64 -5.76 -10.68
C ARG A 168 13.66 -5.27 -11.73
N GLN A 169 13.33 -6.10 -12.73
CA GLN A 169 12.30 -5.75 -13.71
C GLN A 169 10.93 -5.58 -13.03
N LEU A 170 10.55 -6.43 -12.08
CA LEU A 170 9.28 -6.27 -11.35
C LEU A 170 9.28 -5.02 -10.47
N ILE A 171 10.40 -4.69 -9.84
CA ILE A 171 10.55 -3.49 -9.00
C ILE A 171 10.46 -2.21 -9.83
N ALA A 172 11.13 -2.16 -10.99
CA ALA A 172 11.33 -0.92 -11.74
C ALA A 172 10.45 -0.80 -13.01
N GLY A 173 10.09 -1.93 -13.62
CA GLY A 173 9.39 -2.01 -14.91
C GLY A 173 7.97 -1.43 -14.90
N GLY A 174 7.35 -1.31 -13.72
CA GLY A 174 6.10 -0.57 -13.57
C GLY A 174 6.21 0.92 -13.95
N ARG A 175 7.35 1.53 -13.62
CA ARG A 175 7.63 2.96 -13.87
C ARG A 175 8.45 3.20 -15.13
N ASP A 176 9.26 2.23 -15.54
CA ASP A 176 10.11 2.31 -16.73
C ASP A 176 9.78 1.18 -17.74
N PRO A 177 9.01 1.47 -18.79
CA PRO A 177 8.69 0.51 -19.84
C PRO A 177 9.91 -0.10 -20.54
N ASP A 178 11.05 0.59 -20.59
CA ASP A 178 12.28 0.09 -21.23
C ASP A 178 12.85 -1.14 -20.49
N LEU A 179 12.45 -1.35 -19.24
CA LEU A 179 12.85 -2.49 -18.42
C LEU A 179 11.92 -3.71 -18.58
N ARG A 180 10.88 -3.65 -19.42
CA ARG A 180 9.90 -4.74 -19.63
C ARG A 180 10.34 -5.78 -20.67
N LEU A 181 11.65 -5.89 -20.89
CA LEU A 181 12.24 -6.78 -21.88
C LEU A 181 12.09 -8.25 -21.50
N ARG A 182 11.90 -9.11 -22.50
CA ARG A 182 11.72 -10.56 -22.28
C ARG A 182 13.04 -11.30 -22.18
N GLY A 183 14.13 -10.85 -22.80
CA GLY A 183 15.42 -11.57 -22.79
C GLY A 183 16.24 -11.24 -21.54
N THR A 184 16.80 -12.23 -20.86
CA THR A 184 17.58 -12.00 -19.62
C THR A 184 18.79 -11.10 -19.87
N GLN A 185 19.54 -11.36 -20.95
CA GLN A 185 20.71 -10.54 -21.29
C GLN A 185 20.35 -9.12 -21.71
N GLN A 186 19.23 -8.96 -22.43
CA GLN A 186 18.72 -7.65 -22.84
C GLN A 186 18.28 -6.84 -21.62
N SER A 187 17.60 -7.49 -20.67
CA SER A 187 17.19 -6.87 -19.40
C SER A 187 18.40 -6.47 -18.54
N LEU A 188 19.45 -7.30 -18.45
CA LEU A 188 20.70 -6.92 -17.76
C LEU A 188 21.34 -5.67 -18.40
N ALA A 189 21.36 -5.58 -19.73
CA ALA A 189 21.88 -4.40 -20.42
C ALA A 189 21.04 -3.14 -20.13
N ALA A 190 19.71 -3.25 -20.19
CA ALA A 190 18.80 -2.13 -19.91
C ALA A 190 18.90 -1.69 -18.44
N LEU A 191 18.97 -2.64 -17.50
CA LEU A 191 19.16 -2.35 -16.06
C LEU A 191 20.48 -1.60 -15.82
N CYS A 192 21.57 -1.97 -16.48
CA CYS A 192 22.84 -1.27 -16.39
C CYS A 192 22.76 0.14 -16.97
N GLN A 193 22.15 0.29 -18.15
CA GLN A 193 21.99 1.59 -18.80
C GLN A 193 21.18 2.57 -17.94
N LYS A 194 20.22 2.05 -17.16
CA LYS A 194 19.36 2.82 -16.25
C LYS A 194 19.94 2.93 -14.82
N GLY A 195 21.16 2.44 -14.57
CA GLY A 195 21.85 2.57 -13.28
C GLY A 195 21.38 1.63 -12.15
N TRP A 196 20.60 0.60 -12.46
CA TRP A 196 20.11 -0.39 -11.46
C TRP A 196 21.16 -1.45 -11.09
N ILE A 197 22.16 -1.62 -11.94
CA ILE A 197 23.35 -2.45 -11.71
C ILE A 197 24.56 -1.74 -12.31
N ASP A 198 25.73 -1.97 -11.74
CA ASP A 198 26.97 -1.44 -12.26
C ASP A 198 27.45 -2.21 -13.51
N PRO A 199 28.33 -1.62 -14.34
CA PRO A 199 28.82 -2.26 -15.57
C PRO A 199 29.56 -3.58 -15.34
N LEU A 200 30.25 -3.74 -14.20
CA LEU A 200 30.99 -4.95 -13.87
C LEU A 200 30.01 -6.10 -13.61
N THR A 201 29.01 -5.88 -12.75
CA THR A 201 27.92 -6.83 -12.49
C THR A 201 27.21 -7.24 -13.78
N LYS A 202 26.86 -6.28 -14.64
CA LYS A 202 26.24 -6.56 -15.94
C LYS A 202 27.14 -7.47 -16.79
N SER A 203 28.43 -7.15 -16.90
CA SER A 203 29.36 -7.91 -17.74
C SER A 203 29.54 -9.33 -17.23
N GLN A 204 29.80 -9.49 -15.94
CA GLN A 204 29.99 -10.79 -15.29
C GLN A 204 28.75 -11.68 -15.43
N LEU A 205 27.57 -11.19 -15.04
CA LEU A 205 26.33 -11.99 -15.14
C LEU A 205 25.97 -12.35 -16.58
N THR A 206 26.26 -11.46 -17.56
CA THR A 206 26.04 -11.76 -18.98
C THR A 206 26.93 -12.92 -19.43
N GLU A 207 28.22 -12.89 -19.08
CA GLU A 207 29.19 -13.92 -19.44
C GLU A 207 28.88 -15.26 -18.74
N HIS A 208 28.57 -15.23 -17.44
CA HIS A 208 28.18 -16.42 -16.69
C HIS A 208 26.89 -17.04 -17.24
N TYR A 209 25.89 -16.22 -17.59
CA TYR A 209 24.67 -16.70 -18.21
C TYR A 209 24.97 -17.43 -19.53
N GLN A 210 25.78 -16.83 -20.42
CA GLN A 210 26.16 -17.48 -21.69
C GLN A 210 26.87 -18.82 -21.46
N ALA A 211 27.87 -18.84 -20.58
CA ALA A 211 28.62 -20.05 -20.27
C ALA A 211 27.73 -21.14 -19.65
N HIS A 212 26.82 -20.79 -18.74
CA HIS A 212 25.90 -21.76 -18.14
C HIS A 212 24.88 -22.29 -19.14
N ARG A 213 24.38 -21.46 -20.06
CA ARG A 213 23.47 -21.90 -21.13
C ARG A 213 24.20 -22.80 -22.14
N GLU A 214 25.43 -22.48 -22.52
CA GLU A 214 26.24 -23.35 -23.37
C GLU A 214 26.46 -24.71 -22.71
N LEU A 215 26.89 -24.72 -21.45
CA LEU A 215 27.06 -25.94 -20.66
C LEU A 215 25.76 -26.76 -20.58
N GLU A 216 24.62 -26.12 -20.32
CA GLU A 216 23.30 -26.76 -20.31
C GLU A 216 22.95 -27.42 -21.64
N HIS A 217 23.16 -26.71 -22.74
CA HIS A 217 22.89 -27.23 -24.07
C HIS A 217 23.80 -28.42 -24.39
N ARG A 218 25.09 -28.36 -24.02
CA ARG A 218 26.02 -29.48 -24.21
C ARG A 218 25.64 -30.71 -23.38
N LEU A 219 25.23 -30.52 -22.13
CA LEU A 219 24.72 -31.61 -21.29
C LEU A 219 23.50 -32.29 -21.91
N GLN A 220 22.59 -31.51 -22.48
CA GLN A 220 21.39 -32.02 -23.15
C GLN A 220 21.73 -32.74 -24.46
N MET A 221 22.68 -32.22 -25.25
CA MET A 221 23.12 -32.84 -26.52
C MET A 221 23.75 -34.23 -26.35
N ILE A 222 24.42 -34.52 -25.23
CA ILE A 222 25.15 -35.79 -25.04
C ILE A 222 24.22 -37.00 -25.11
N ASN A 223 23.01 -36.87 -24.57
CA ASN A 223 22.02 -37.95 -24.45
C ASN A 223 20.64 -37.57 -25.01
N ASP A 224 20.54 -36.44 -25.72
CA ASP A 224 19.29 -35.83 -26.18
C ASP A 224 18.18 -35.82 -25.11
N ALA A 225 18.55 -35.41 -23.90
CA ALA A 225 17.71 -35.54 -22.71
C ALA A 225 17.58 -34.20 -21.98
N GLN A 226 16.44 -33.95 -21.33
CA GLN A 226 16.21 -32.77 -20.49
C GLN A 226 16.91 -32.92 -19.13
N THR A 227 18.23 -32.94 -19.17
CA THR A 227 19.06 -32.91 -17.97
C THR A 227 19.56 -31.49 -17.69
N HIS A 228 19.64 -31.18 -16.40
CA HIS A 228 20.30 -29.97 -15.88
C HIS A 228 21.40 -30.33 -14.87
N SER A 229 21.63 -31.62 -14.63
CA SER A 229 22.60 -32.08 -13.64
C SER A 229 23.93 -32.34 -14.32
N LEU A 230 25.01 -31.87 -13.69
CA LEU A 230 26.37 -32.25 -14.06
C LEU A 230 26.56 -33.77 -13.93
N PRO A 231 27.48 -34.36 -14.71
CA PRO A 231 27.73 -35.79 -14.63
C PRO A 231 28.17 -36.25 -13.24
N ALA A 232 27.94 -37.52 -12.93
CA ALA A 232 28.37 -38.10 -11.66
C ALA A 232 29.72 -38.81 -11.78
N SER A 233 30.03 -39.34 -12.96
CA SER A 233 31.25 -40.11 -13.23
C SER A 233 32.31 -39.28 -13.94
N GLU A 234 33.56 -39.63 -13.72
CA GLU A 234 34.71 -38.97 -14.35
C GLU A 234 34.68 -39.10 -15.87
N ALA A 235 34.35 -40.29 -16.38
CA ALA A 235 34.27 -40.56 -17.82
C ALA A 235 33.20 -39.71 -18.54
N GLU A 236 32.06 -39.47 -17.91
CA GLU A 236 31.03 -38.58 -18.47
C GLU A 236 31.47 -37.11 -18.44
N PHE A 237 32.22 -36.70 -17.41
CA PHE A 237 32.82 -35.37 -17.34
C PHE A 237 33.88 -35.16 -18.43
N GLU A 238 34.72 -36.16 -18.71
CA GLU A 238 35.68 -36.11 -19.82
C GLU A 238 34.98 -35.95 -21.17
N ARG A 239 33.86 -36.67 -21.38
CA ARG A 239 33.06 -36.54 -22.60
C ARG A 239 32.47 -35.14 -22.76
N LEU A 240 31.97 -34.55 -21.67
CA LEU A 240 31.49 -33.17 -21.66
C LEU A 240 32.62 -32.17 -21.95
N ALA A 241 33.78 -32.36 -21.31
CA ALA A 241 34.94 -31.51 -21.50
C ALA A 241 35.47 -31.55 -22.95
N ALA A 242 35.53 -32.74 -23.55
CA ALA A 242 35.88 -32.91 -24.96
C ALA A 242 34.90 -32.19 -25.88
N LEU A 243 33.59 -32.28 -25.63
CA LEU A 243 32.55 -31.57 -26.39
C LEU A 243 32.68 -30.03 -26.27
N MET A 244 33.20 -29.55 -25.15
CA MET A 244 33.49 -28.12 -24.90
C MET A 244 34.92 -27.71 -25.30
N SER A 245 35.71 -28.61 -25.90
CA SER A 245 37.12 -28.37 -26.25
C SER A 245 37.96 -27.89 -25.05
N ARG A 246 37.81 -28.58 -23.91
CA ARG A 246 38.52 -28.34 -22.64
C ARG A 246 39.04 -29.64 -22.05
N SER A 247 40.01 -29.57 -21.14
CA SER A 247 40.31 -30.70 -20.25
C SER A 247 39.27 -30.77 -19.12
N ALA A 248 39.07 -31.97 -18.56
CA ALA A 248 38.10 -32.18 -17.49
C ALA A 248 38.39 -31.31 -16.26
N ASP A 249 39.65 -31.21 -15.85
CA ASP A 249 40.07 -30.38 -14.71
C ASP A 249 39.81 -28.89 -14.95
N ALA A 250 40.19 -28.37 -16.13
CA ALA A 250 39.96 -26.98 -16.47
C ALA A 250 38.46 -26.65 -16.48
N LEU A 251 37.64 -27.52 -17.10
CA LEU A 251 36.20 -27.31 -17.14
C LEU A 251 35.58 -27.35 -15.72
N LYS A 252 35.99 -28.28 -14.87
CA LYS A 252 35.51 -28.35 -13.47
C LYS A 252 35.85 -27.08 -12.70
N SER A 253 37.09 -26.61 -12.78
CA SER A 253 37.52 -25.37 -12.13
C SER A 253 36.76 -24.15 -12.65
N GLU A 254 36.56 -24.04 -13.97
CA GLU A 254 35.78 -22.96 -14.59
C GLU A 254 34.32 -22.98 -14.10
N ILE A 255 33.66 -24.14 -14.11
CA ILE A 255 32.27 -24.27 -13.64
C ILE A 255 32.16 -23.86 -12.18
N PHE A 256 33.03 -24.37 -11.31
CA PHE A 256 33.01 -24.06 -9.89
C PHE A 256 33.19 -22.57 -9.63
N ALA A 257 34.17 -21.94 -10.29
CA ALA A 257 34.45 -20.52 -10.16
C ALA A 257 33.26 -19.67 -10.63
N ARG A 258 32.63 -20.02 -11.76
CA ARG A 258 31.46 -19.31 -12.28
C ARG A 258 30.24 -19.44 -11.37
N LEU A 259 29.91 -20.65 -10.91
CA LEU A 259 28.80 -20.86 -9.96
C LEU A 259 29.02 -20.07 -8.67
N THR A 260 30.25 -20.08 -8.15
CA THR A 260 30.61 -19.32 -6.94
C THR A 260 30.45 -17.82 -7.17
N SER A 261 30.95 -17.30 -8.29
CA SER A 261 30.87 -15.89 -8.64
C SER A 261 29.42 -15.42 -8.84
N VAL A 262 28.60 -16.17 -9.59
CA VAL A 262 27.18 -15.87 -9.74
C VAL A 262 26.52 -15.77 -8.37
N HIS A 263 26.72 -16.79 -7.53
CA HIS A 263 26.12 -16.82 -6.21
C HIS A 263 26.56 -15.64 -5.33
N GLN A 264 27.83 -15.24 -5.38
CA GLN A 264 28.32 -14.07 -4.63
C GLN A 264 27.68 -12.77 -5.12
N ILE A 265 27.59 -12.57 -6.43
CA ILE A 265 26.98 -11.37 -7.03
C ILE A 265 25.49 -11.29 -6.70
N THR A 266 24.78 -12.42 -6.79
CA THR A 266 23.34 -12.48 -6.52
C THR A 266 23.04 -12.42 -5.03
N GLU A 267 23.79 -13.11 -4.16
CA GLU A 267 23.61 -12.97 -2.70
C GLU A 267 24.01 -11.59 -2.19
N ALA A 268 25.02 -10.91 -2.74
CA ALA A 268 25.32 -9.54 -2.31
C ALA A 268 24.13 -8.59 -2.53
N PHE A 269 23.22 -8.93 -3.45
CA PHE A 269 21.96 -8.22 -3.66
C PHE A 269 20.84 -8.67 -2.69
N PHE A 270 20.82 -9.95 -2.27
CA PHE A 270 19.80 -10.50 -1.36
C PHE A 270 20.22 -10.51 0.12
N GLY A 271 21.50 -10.37 0.42
CA GLY A 271 22.10 -10.35 1.73
C GLY A 271 22.25 -8.91 2.22
N PRO A 272 22.11 -8.65 3.53
CA PRO A 272 22.56 -7.37 4.06
C PRO A 272 24.07 -7.26 3.83
N ALA A 273 24.57 -6.04 3.61
CA ALA A 273 25.90 -5.73 4.11
C ALA A 273 25.87 -6.16 5.58
N SER A 274 26.62 -7.20 5.95
CA SER A 274 26.75 -7.62 7.33
C SER A 274 27.39 -6.47 8.08
N SER A 275 26.58 -5.58 8.65
CA SER A 275 27.01 -4.73 9.72
C SER A 275 27.16 -5.64 10.93
N ASP A 276 28.38 -6.08 11.20
CA ASP A 276 28.86 -6.51 12.52
C ASP A 276 28.81 -5.32 13.51
N LEU A 277 27.67 -4.65 13.59
CA LEU A 277 27.36 -3.63 14.56
C LEU A 277 26.26 -4.20 15.44
N GLN A 278 26.62 -5.18 16.26
CA GLN A 278 26.00 -5.28 17.57
C GLN A 278 26.37 -3.97 18.29
N ILE A 279 25.48 -3.00 18.22
CA ILE A 279 25.57 -1.81 19.07
C ILE A 279 25.25 -2.32 20.47
N GLU A 280 26.28 -2.63 21.26
CA GLU A 280 26.10 -2.86 22.69
C GLU A 280 25.52 -1.57 23.31
N ALA A 281 24.32 -1.69 23.87
CA ALA A 281 23.66 -0.63 24.62
C ALA A 281 23.34 -1.16 26.04
N PRO A 282 24.37 -1.43 26.87
CA PRO A 282 24.20 -2.04 28.18
C PRO A 282 23.33 -1.20 29.14
N GLU A 283 23.20 0.09 28.89
CA GLU A 283 22.32 1.02 29.63
C GLU A 283 20.82 0.83 29.34
N PHE A 284 20.45 0.16 28.23
CA PHE A 284 19.06 -0.07 27.83
C PHE A 284 18.69 -1.56 27.74
N SER A 285 19.56 -2.47 28.22
CA SER A 285 19.37 -3.93 28.14
C SER A 285 18.00 -4.39 28.65
N GLU A 286 17.57 -3.90 29.82
CA GLU A 286 16.25 -4.25 30.39
C GLU A 286 15.05 -3.86 29.52
N ILE A 287 15.19 -2.85 28.66
CA ILE A 287 14.14 -2.42 27.73
C ILE A 287 14.21 -3.28 26.46
N LEU A 288 15.41 -3.44 25.90
CA LEU A 288 15.64 -4.22 24.68
C LEU A 288 15.24 -5.69 24.85
N ASP A 289 15.48 -6.26 26.04
CA ASP A 289 15.12 -7.65 26.37
C ASP A 289 13.59 -7.86 26.42
N LYS A 290 12.80 -6.79 26.59
CA LYS A 290 11.33 -6.87 26.59
C LYS A 290 10.74 -6.85 25.18
N TRP A 291 11.41 -6.24 24.21
CA TRP A 291 10.88 -6.07 22.84
C TRP A 291 10.40 -7.38 22.19
N PRO A 292 11.11 -8.52 22.27
CA PRO A 292 10.65 -9.78 21.69
C PRO A 292 9.30 -10.26 22.23
N THR A 293 8.87 -9.79 23.42
CA THR A 293 7.61 -10.17 24.04
C THR A 293 6.39 -9.39 23.52
N TYR A 294 6.63 -8.25 22.85
CA TYR A 294 5.56 -7.37 22.39
C TYR A 294 4.76 -7.95 21.22
N PRO A 295 3.44 -7.68 21.12
CA PRO A 295 2.58 -8.19 20.05
C PRO A 295 3.17 -7.98 18.66
N ALA A 296 3.77 -6.81 18.41
CA ALA A 296 4.44 -6.47 17.17
C ALA A 296 5.53 -7.47 16.73
N LEU A 297 6.23 -8.08 17.69
CA LEU A 297 7.41 -8.93 17.48
C LEU A 297 7.15 -10.41 17.75
N ARG A 298 5.93 -10.81 18.11
CA ARG A 298 5.58 -12.21 18.39
C ARG A 298 5.74 -13.14 17.20
N SER A 299 5.51 -12.64 15.98
CA SER A 299 5.70 -13.45 14.78
C SER A 299 7.18 -13.55 14.44
N GLU A 300 7.65 -14.76 14.12
CA GLU A 300 9.03 -15.02 13.68
C GLU A 300 9.44 -14.09 12.51
N ARG A 301 8.49 -13.83 11.59
CA ARG A 301 8.66 -12.88 10.48
C ARG A 301 8.92 -11.45 10.96
N ALA A 302 8.08 -10.90 11.85
CA ALA A 302 8.26 -9.55 12.38
C ALA A 302 9.56 -9.42 13.16
N PHE A 303 9.85 -10.40 14.02
CA PHE A 303 11.08 -10.46 14.79
C PHE A 303 12.31 -10.42 13.87
N THR A 304 12.34 -11.27 12.85
CA THR A 304 13.48 -11.35 11.93
C THR A 304 13.70 -10.04 11.15
N ILE A 305 12.63 -9.37 10.70
CA ILE A 305 12.75 -8.07 10.02
C ILE A 305 13.24 -7.00 11.00
N PHE A 306 12.64 -6.96 12.18
CA PHE A 306 13.00 -5.99 13.21
C PHE A 306 14.45 -6.12 13.66
N MET A 307 14.97 -7.34 13.87
CA MET A 307 16.36 -7.56 14.23
C MET A 307 17.35 -7.03 13.18
N ARG A 308 16.96 -6.96 11.91
CA ARG A 308 17.77 -6.33 10.85
C ARG A 308 17.73 -4.80 10.90
N LEU A 309 16.60 -4.22 11.29
CA LEU A 309 16.41 -2.78 11.39
C LEU A 309 16.91 -2.20 12.71
N GLN A 310 16.91 -3.02 13.76
CA GLN A 310 17.22 -2.60 15.12
C GLN A 310 18.55 -1.85 15.23
N PRO A 311 19.68 -2.28 14.62
CA PRO A 311 20.93 -1.53 14.70
C PRO A 311 20.80 -0.11 14.14
N GLU A 312 20.08 0.04 13.03
CA GLU A 312 19.93 1.27 12.28
C GLU A 312 18.91 2.22 12.94
N ILE A 313 17.89 1.66 13.60
CA ILE A 313 16.97 2.37 14.50
C ILE A 313 17.71 2.88 15.74
N LEU A 314 18.44 1.99 16.43
CA LEU A 314 19.18 2.35 17.63
C LEU A 314 20.26 3.40 17.36
N LYS A 315 20.92 3.31 16.20
CA LYS A 315 21.89 4.33 15.76
C LYS A 315 21.24 5.70 15.67
N ARG A 316 20.07 5.82 15.02
CA ARG A 316 19.33 7.10 14.95
C ARG A 316 18.87 7.60 16.30
N LEU A 317 18.31 6.71 17.14
CA LEU A 317 17.89 7.06 18.50
C LEU A 317 19.05 7.60 19.35
N LYS A 318 20.26 7.03 19.21
CA LYS A 318 21.49 7.52 19.88
C LYS A 318 21.96 8.89 19.39
N HIS A 319 21.60 9.30 18.18
CA HIS A 319 21.94 10.61 17.65
C HIS A 319 20.95 11.72 18.06
N THR A 320 19.91 11.38 18.83
CA THR A 320 18.99 12.38 19.40
C THR A 320 19.56 13.01 20.67
N ASP A 321 19.29 14.30 20.90
CA ASP A 321 19.74 15.06 22.08
C ASP A 321 19.30 14.44 23.41
N LYS A 322 18.19 13.69 23.38
CA LYS A 322 17.54 13.03 24.53
C LYS A 322 17.38 11.54 24.27
N THR A 323 18.51 10.84 24.18
CA THR A 323 18.57 9.42 23.80
C THR A 323 17.69 8.52 24.68
N LYS A 324 17.71 8.71 26.01
CA LYS A 324 16.94 7.88 26.94
C LYS A 324 15.43 8.04 26.73
N GLU A 325 14.97 9.28 26.57
CA GLU A 325 13.58 9.59 26.30
C GLU A 325 13.13 9.05 24.94
N ALA A 326 13.96 9.18 23.90
CA ALA A 326 13.66 8.67 22.57
C ALA A 326 13.55 7.13 22.56
N VAL A 327 14.44 6.42 23.26
CA VAL A 327 14.38 4.96 23.41
C VAL A 327 13.11 4.55 24.17
N LEU A 328 12.76 5.23 25.26
CA LEU A 328 11.54 4.96 26.03
C LEU A 328 10.27 5.25 25.23
N ALA A 329 10.27 6.29 24.41
CA ALA A 329 9.14 6.60 23.56
C ALA A 329 9.00 5.58 22.42
N PHE A 330 10.12 5.10 21.86
CA PHE A 330 10.12 4.04 20.86
C PHE A 330 9.67 2.69 21.44
N ASP A 331 10.05 2.41 22.68
CA ASP A 331 9.55 1.27 23.46
C ASP A 331 8.02 1.32 23.63
N ARG A 332 7.47 2.48 24.04
CA ARG A 332 6.02 2.70 24.15
C ARG A 332 5.33 2.48 22.80
N PHE A 333 5.87 3.07 21.73
CA PHE A 333 5.37 2.89 20.37
C PHE A 333 5.31 1.41 19.98
N LEU A 334 6.40 0.65 20.18
CA LEU A 334 6.46 -0.78 19.87
C LEU A 334 5.46 -1.60 20.70
N SER A 335 5.30 -1.26 21.98
CA SER A 335 4.36 -1.96 22.87
C SER A 335 2.89 -1.75 22.46
N GLY A 336 2.58 -0.58 21.88
CA GLY A 336 1.25 -0.22 21.38
C GLY A 336 0.92 -0.76 19.99
N LEU A 337 1.91 -1.27 19.26
CA LEU A 337 1.74 -1.75 17.90
C LEU A 337 1.16 -3.19 17.89
N PRO A 338 -0.05 -3.41 17.35
CA PRO A 338 -0.70 -4.72 17.42
C PRO A 338 -0.01 -5.78 16.55
N ALA A 339 0.63 -5.37 15.45
CA ALA A 339 1.37 -6.24 14.55
C ALA A 339 2.51 -5.48 13.87
N GLY A 340 3.72 -6.05 13.85
CA GLY A 340 4.93 -5.36 13.38
C GLY A 340 5.34 -5.65 11.95
N VAL A 341 4.87 -6.76 11.35
CA VAL A 341 5.35 -7.22 10.02
C VAL A 341 5.24 -6.13 8.95
N GLN A 342 4.06 -5.50 8.82
CA GLN A 342 3.80 -4.48 7.80
C GLN A 342 4.72 -3.28 7.98
N LEU A 343 4.75 -2.72 9.20
CA LEU A 343 5.52 -1.54 9.53
C LEU A 343 7.03 -1.76 9.38
N PHE A 344 7.57 -2.86 9.90
CA PHE A 344 8.99 -3.14 9.79
C PHE A 344 9.40 -3.41 8.34
N SER A 345 8.58 -4.11 7.55
CA SER A 345 8.86 -4.27 6.11
C SER A 345 8.93 -2.91 5.40
N LEU A 346 8.10 -1.96 5.84
CA LEU A 346 8.06 -0.61 5.29
C LEU A 346 9.33 0.17 5.57
N PHE A 347 9.84 0.10 6.81
CA PHE A 347 11.10 0.72 7.21
C PHE A 347 12.30 0.08 6.53
N GLU A 348 12.27 -1.25 6.30
CA GLU A 348 13.31 -1.94 5.54
C GLU A 348 13.37 -1.48 4.09
N ALA A 349 12.21 -1.26 3.45
CA ALA A 349 12.15 -0.74 2.09
C ALA A 349 12.49 0.76 2.01
N ASN A 350 12.17 1.53 3.05
CA ASN A 350 12.34 2.99 3.09
C ASN A 350 12.98 3.45 4.41
N PRO A 351 14.31 3.36 4.54
CA PRO A 351 15.02 3.72 5.78
C PRO A 351 14.78 5.16 6.26
N GLN A 352 14.43 6.07 5.35
CA GLN A 352 14.10 7.48 5.64
C GLN A 352 12.88 7.63 6.57
N LEU A 353 11.96 6.66 6.56
CA LEU A 353 10.81 6.66 7.46
C LEU A 353 11.20 6.40 8.91
N ILE A 354 12.37 5.81 9.15
CA ILE A 354 12.90 5.64 10.50
C ILE A 354 13.27 7.00 11.07
N ASP A 355 13.81 7.93 10.26
CA ASP A 355 14.08 9.31 10.69
C ASP A 355 12.78 10.01 11.10
N LEU A 356 11.74 9.91 10.27
CA LEU A 356 10.42 10.47 10.59
C LEU A 356 9.83 9.86 11.86
N LEU A 357 9.92 8.54 12.03
CA LEU A 357 9.45 7.88 13.23
C LEU A 357 10.20 8.36 14.48
N VAL A 358 11.53 8.43 14.41
CA VAL A 358 12.38 8.88 15.52
C VAL A 358 12.02 10.32 15.90
N ASP A 359 11.81 11.20 14.92
CA ASP A 359 11.40 12.58 15.18
C ASP A 359 10.02 12.66 15.85
N ILE A 360 9.03 11.92 15.34
CA ILE A 360 7.67 11.87 15.90
C ILE A 360 7.70 11.36 17.33
N VAL A 361 8.34 10.21 17.53
CA VAL A 361 8.39 9.51 18.82
C VAL A 361 9.23 10.28 19.83
N GLY A 362 10.30 10.93 19.41
CA GLY A 362 11.15 11.75 20.28
C GLY A 362 10.53 13.08 20.68
N THR A 363 9.53 13.58 19.94
CA THR A 363 9.00 14.95 20.12
C THR A 363 7.56 14.98 20.64
N SER A 364 6.71 14.01 20.29
CA SER A 364 5.28 14.03 20.64
C SER A 364 4.73 12.65 20.96
N ASP A 365 4.40 12.43 22.24
CA ASP A 365 3.72 11.22 22.71
C ASP A 365 2.36 11.01 22.01
N HIS A 366 1.62 12.10 21.75
CA HIS A 366 0.30 12.00 21.11
C HIS A 366 0.38 11.51 19.66
N LEU A 367 1.33 12.07 18.88
CA LEU A 367 1.55 11.62 17.49
C LEU A 367 2.08 10.18 17.48
N ALA A 368 2.96 9.82 18.41
CA ALA A 368 3.49 8.46 18.55
C ALA A 368 2.39 7.43 18.87
N GLU A 369 1.49 7.74 19.80
CA GLU A 369 0.35 6.88 20.14
C GLU A 369 -0.61 6.70 18.97
N TYR A 370 -0.91 7.78 18.24
CA TYR A 370 -1.75 7.71 17.06
C TYR A 370 -1.09 6.84 15.98
N LEU A 371 0.20 7.03 15.72
CA LEU A 371 0.97 6.28 14.74
C LEU A 371 1.05 4.78 15.07
N ALA A 372 1.21 4.42 16.35
CA ALA A 372 1.24 3.03 16.80
C ALA A 372 -0.08 2.29 16.51
N ARG A 373 -1.21 2.99 16.59
CA ARG A 373 -2.54 2.44 16.32
C ARG A 373 -2.93 2.52 14.85
N ASN A 374 -2.32 3.41 14.08
CA ASN A 374 -2.69 3.73 12.70
C ASN A 374 -1.49 3.59 11.74
N ALA A 375 -0.88 2.41 11.69
CA ALA A 375 0.30 2.16 10.85
C ALA A 375 0.07 2.43 9.34
N LYS A 376 -1.19 2.42 8.87
CA LYS A 376 -1.58 2.78 7.50
C LYS A 376 -1.24 4.22 7.12
N VAL A 377 -1.05 5.11 8.10
CA VAL A 377 -0.69 6.51 7.83
C VAL A 377 0.65 6.62 7.10
N PHE A 378 1.57 5.67 7.31
CA PHE A 378 2.81 5.63 6.55
C PHE A 378 2.61 5.33 5.06
N ASP A 379 1.50 4.68 4.67
CA ASP A 379 1.16 4.45 3.26
C ASP A 379 0.91 5.80 2.56
N ALA A 380 0.26 6.76 3.24
CA ALA A 380 0.08 8.12 2.74
C ALA A 380 1.41 8.89 2.63
N VAL A 381 2.31 8.71 3.61
CA VAL A 381 3.66 9.31 3.62
C VAL A 381 4.50 8.86 2.41
N ILE A 382 4.41 7.57 2.05
CA ILE A 382 5.12 7.01 0.89
C ILE A 382 4.43 7.37 -0.42
N GLY A 383 3.09 7.43 -0.41
CA GLY A 383 2.27 7.77 -1.58
C GLY A 383 2.50 9.19 -2.11
N GLY A 384 3.27 10.02 -1.41
CA GLY A 384 3.60 11.39 -1.80
C GLY A 384 2.50 12.38 -1.44
N SER A 385 1.23 11.95 -1.43
CA SER A 385 0.08 12.80 -1.11
C SER A 385 0.13 13.42 0.29
N PHE A 386 0.85 12.79 1.22
CA PHE A 386 1.12 13.39 2.53
C PHE A 386 1.85 14.73 2.41
N TRP A 387 2.77 14.87 1.46
CA TRP A 387 3.60 16.06 1.27
C TRP A 387 3.01 17.07 0.27
N ASP A 388 1.83 16.79 -0.29
CA ASP A 388 1.15 17.71 -1.20
C ASP A 388 0.77 19.02 -0.49
N SER A 389 0.53 20.07 -1.27
CA SER A 389 0.05 21.36 -0.75
C SER A 389 -1.31 21.22 -0.05
N TRP A 390 -1.55 22.06 0.96
CA TRP A 390 -2.84 22.06 1.68
C TRP A 390 -4.00 22.30 0.70
N PRO A 391 -4.97 21.38 0.60
CA PRO A 391 -6.03 21.45 -0.42
C PRO A 391 -7.09 22.54 -0.14
N GLY A 392 -7.10 23.10 1.07
CA GLY A 392 -8.07 24.11 1.52
C GLY A 392 -9.41 23.52 1.97
N SER A 393 -10.13 24.28 2.80
CA SER A 393 -11.37 23.83 3.44
C SER A 393 -12.47 23.35 2.47
N GLU A 394 -12.65 24.01 1.32
CA GLU A 394 -13.70 23.64 0.35
C GLU A 394 -13.45 22.26 -0.27
N THR A 395 -12.21 21.97 -0.66
CA THR A 395 -11.81 20.67 -1.23
C THR A 395 -11.96 19.57 -0.18
N LEU A 396 -11.48 19.83 1.04
CA LEU A 396 -11.62 18.93 2.18
C LEU A 396 -13.08 18.59 2.48
N MET A 397 -13.96 19.58 2.48
CA MET A 397 -15.40 19.39 2.67
C MET A 397 -15.98 18.50 1.58
N LYS A 398 -15.61 18.71 0.30
CA LYS A 398 -16.09 17.89 -0.82
C LYS A 398 -15.61 16.44 -0.72
N ASP A 399 -14.36 16.24 -0.32
CA ASP A 399 -13.77 14.91 -0.15
C ASP A 399 -14.46 14.14 0.97
N LEU A 400 -14.63 14.76 2.14
CA LEU A 400 -15.37 14.16 3.24
C LEU A 400 -16.84 13.91 2.84
N SER A 401 -17.50 14.87 2.19
CA SER A 401 -18.88 14.68 1.72
C SER A 401 -19.04 13.52 0.75
N LYS A 402 -18.04 13.28 -0.13
CA LYS A 402 -18.02 12.13 -1.04
C LYS A 402 -17.85 10.83 -0.26
N LEU A 403 -16.98 10.82 0.74
CA LEU A 403 -16.75 9.69 1.63
C LEU A 403 -18.02 9.34 2.43
N LEU A 404 -18.73 10.32 2.99
CA LEU A 404 -19.96 10.07 3.76
C LEU A 404 -21.11 9.52 2.90
N LYS A 405 -21.11 9.77 1.59
CA LYS A 405 -22.12 9.22 0.66
C LYS A 405 -21.96 7.72 0.38
N THR A 406 -20.84 7.09 0.77
CA THR A 406 -20.64 5.65 0.55
C THR A 406 -21.45 4.76 1.49
N THR A 407 -22.03 5.33 2.55
CA THR A 407 -22.90 4.63 3.50
C THR A 407 -24.18 5.43 3.76
N SER A 408 -25.27 4.73 4.05
CA SER A 408 -26.53 5.35 4.49
C SER A 408 -26.69 5.38 6.01
N ASP A 409 -25.82 4.67 6.74
CA ASP A 409 -25.88 4.55 8.20
C ASP A 409 -25.28 5.77 8.89
N TYR A 410 -26.05 6.40 9.78
CA TYR A 410 -25.67 7.66 10.42
C TYR A 410 -24.52 7.48 11.42
N GLU A 411 -24.52 6.40 12.20
CA GLU A 411 -23.47 6.14 13.18
C GLU A 411 -22.13 5.88 12.49
N THR A 412 -22.14 5.09 11.41
CA THR A 412 -20.96 4.87 10.56
C THR A 412 -20.43 6.17 9.97
N LYS A 413 -21.28 7.11 9.52
CA LYS A 413 -20.83 8.42 9.04
C LYS A 413 -20.09 9.22 10.11
N LEU A 414 -20.57 9.17 11.36
CA LEU A 414 -19.93 9.85 12.48
C LEU A 414 -18.55 9.26 12.80
N ASP A 415 -18.40 7.93 12.77
CA ASP A 415 -17.10 7.27 12.97
C ASP A 415 -16.13 7.51 11.79
N MET A 416 -16.62 7.44 10.55
CA MET A 416 -15.81 7.73 9.36
C MET A 416 -15.26 9.16 9.40
N THR A 417 -16.06 10.14 9.84
CA THR A 417 -15.61 11.53 9.98
C THR A 417 -14.49 11.66 11.01
N ARG A 418 -14.58 10.94 12.14
CA ARG A 418 -13.54 10.94 13.19
C ARG A 418 -12.23 10.37 12.66
N SER A 419 -12.30 9.21 12.00
CA SER A 419 -11.12 8.58 11.39
C SER A 419 -10.46 9.54 10.38
N TRP A 420 -11.25 10.12 9.48
CA TRP A 420 -10.78 11.06 8.47
C TRP A 420 -10.17 12.34 9.06
N VAL A 421 -10.80 12.95 10.07
CA VAL A 421 -10.25 14.16 10.74
C VAL A 421 -8.95 13.83 11.45
N LYS A 422 -8.84 12.68 12.14
CA LYS A 422 -7.60 12.29 12.82
C LYS A 422 -6.43 12.12 11.85
N GLU A 423 -6.67 11.57 10.66
CA GLU A 423 -5.62 11.40 9.64
C GLU A 423 -5.06 12.75 9.19
N TRP A 424 -5.94 13.71 8.86
CA TRP A 424 -5.53 15.07 8.50
C TRP A 424 -4.90 15.82 9.67
N HIS A 425 -5.43 15.66 10.88
CA HIS A 425 -4.90 16.27 12.10
C HIS A 425 -3.47 15.80 12.38
N PHE A 426 -3.22 14.50 12.23
CA PHE A 426 -1.88 13.92 12.33
C PHE A 426 -0.93 14.51 11.29
N ARG A 427 -1.37 14.63 10.02
CA ARG A 427 -0.56 15.23 8.95
C ARG A 427 -0.15 16.68 9.30
N ILE A 428 -1.09 17.51 9.75
CA ILE A 428 -0.79 18.89 10.19
C ILE A 428 0.26 18.87 11.31
N GLY A 429 0.10 18.00 12.30
CA GLY A 429 1.04 17.87 13.43
C GLY A 429 2.45 17.48 12.98
N VAL A 430 2.58 16.54 12.04
CA VAL A 430 3.88 16.14 11.48
C VAL A 430 4.51 17.25 10.64
N HIS A 431 3.72 17.98 9.85
CA HIS A 431 4.24 19.08 9.03
C HIS A 431 4.78 20.23 9.89
N LEU A 432 4.11 20.55 11.00
CA LEU A 432 4.62 21.50 11.98
C LEU A 432 5.92 20.98 12.62
N LEU A 433 5.93 19.71 13.05
CA LEU A 433 7.09 19.09 13.70
C LEU A 433 8.34 19.09 12.80
N ARG A 434 8.15 18.90 11.49
CA ARG A 434 9.21 18.88 10.48
C ARG A 434 9.53 20.27 9.90
N ASP A 435 8.98 21.33 10.49
CA ASP A 435 9.16 22.73 10.07
C ASP A 435 8.82 22.97 8.59
N LEU A 436 7.82 22.24 8.07
CA LEU A 436 7.33 22.38 6.70
C LEU A 436 6.28 23.46 6.55
N ILE A 437 5.62 23.82 7.65
CA ILE A 437 4.60 24.85 7.73
C ILE A 437 4.84 25.71 8.97
N SER A 438 4.54 27.01 8.88
CA SER A 438 4.66 27.91 10.02
C SER A 438 3.58 27.64 11.07
N VAL A 439 3.75 28.22 12.27
CA VAL A 439 2.73 28.15 13.34
C VAL A 439 1.42 28.79 12.89
N GLU A 440 1.48 29.91 12.17
CA GLU A 440 0.31 30.61 11.64
C GLU A 440 -0.40 29.78 10.57
N GLN A 441 0.36 29.09 9.73
CA GLN A 441 -0.22 28.20 8.72
C GLN A 441 -0.87 26.98 9.37
N THR A 442 -0.20 26.34 10.33
CA THR A 442 -0.76 25.24 11.14
C THR A 442 -2.11 25.64 11.75
N ALA A 443 -2.19 26.84 12.31
CA ALA A 443 -3.41 27.30 12.96
C ALA A 443 -4.59 27.50 11.99
N ARG A 444 -4.29 27.88 10.74
CA ARG A 444 -5.27 27.95 9.65
C ARG A 444 -5.66 26.55 9.17
N GLU A 445 -4.71 25.64 9.00
CA GLU A 445 -5.00 24.27 8.56
C GLU A 445 -5.89 23.51 9.57
N TYR A 446 -5.67 23.68 10.88
CA TYR A 446 -6.58 23.14 11.89
C TYR A 446 -7.98 23.75 11.83
N ALA A 447 -8.10 25.06 11.57
CA ALA A 447 -9.39 25.72 11.40
C ALA A 447 -10.12 25.22 10.14
N ASP A 448 -9.42 25.15 9.00
CA ASP A 448 -9.95 24.64 7.74
C ASP A 448 -10.49 23.22 7.87
N LEU A 449 -9.77 22.36 8.60
CA LEU A 449 -10.16 20.99 8.88
C LEU A 449 -11.44 20.91 9.72
N ALA A 450 -11.53 21.72 10.79
CA ALA A 450 -12.72 21.77 11.63
C ALA A 450 -13.93 22.30 10.86
N GLU A 451 -13.76 23.33 10.04
CA GLU A 451 -14.81 23.87 9.17
C GLU A 451 -15.29 22.85 8.15
N ALA A 452 -14.37 22.16 7.47
CA ALA A 452 -14.69 21.15 6.48
C ALA A 452 -15.50 20.00 7.10
N ALA A 453 -15.11 19.57 8.31
CA ALA A 453 -15.83 18.54 9.06
C ALA A 453 -17.24 19.00 9.45
N LEU A 454 -17.38 20.22 9.98
CA LEU A 454 -18.68 20.80 10.33
C LEU A 454 -19.58 20.96 9.11
N ALA A 455 -19.04 21.49 8.00
CA ALA A 455 -19.79 21.72 6.78
C ALA A 455 -20.26 20.41 6.12
N ALA A 456 -19.42 19.37 6.11
CA ALA A 456 -19.80 18.06 5.59
C ALA A 456 -20.81 17.32 6.48
N LEU A 457 -20.70 17.43 7.81
CA LEU A 457 -21.62 16.78 8.75
C LEU A 457 -22.97 17.47 8.88
N TRP A 458 -23.03 18.80 8.73
CA TRP A 458 -24.26 19.57 8.87
C TRP A 458 -25.46 19.01 8.09
N PRO A 459 -25.37 18.75 6.76
CA PRO A 459 -26.50 18.18 6.01
C PRO A 459 -26.89 16.78 6.49
N GLU A 460 -25.93 15.97 6.96
CA GLU A 460 -26.18 14.63 7.48
C GLU A 460 -26.93 14.64 8.81
N ILE A 461 -26.53 15.54 9.72
CA ILE A 461 -27.22 15.76 11.00
C ILE A 461 -28.63 16.28 10.76
N CYS A 462 -28.80 17.27 9.87
CA CYS A 462 -30.11 17.79 9.51
C CYS A 462 -31.01 16.73 8.87
N ALA A 463 -30.48 15.90 7.98
CA ALA A 463 -31.23 14.81 7.34
C ALA A 463 -31.70 13.77 8.36
N GLU A 464 -30.80 13.31 9.24
CA GLU A 464 -31.15 12.35 10.29
C GLU A 464 -32.18 12.91 11.27
N PHE A 465 -32.00 14.16 11.71
CA PHE A 465 -32.95 14.82 12.59
C PHE A 465 -34.33 14.98 11.92
N SER A 466 -34.33 15.32 10.62
CA SER A 466 -35.55 15.51 9.83
C SER A 466 -36.34 14.22 9.62
N ARG A 467 -35.70 13.03 9.64
CA ARG A 467 -36.42 11.75 9.58
C ARG A 467 -37.47 11.62 10.68
N LYS A 468 -37.17 12.14 11.88
CA LYS A 468 -38.05 12.04 13.05
C LYS A 468 -38.98 13.23 13.21
N TYR A 469 -38.51 14.44 12.93
CA TYR A 469 -39.21 15.69 13.27
C TYR A 469 -39.68 16.51 12.06
N GLY A 470 -39.38 16.07 10.83
CA GLY A 470 -39.62 16.85 9.61
C GLY A 470 -38.51 17.87 9.31
N PRO A 471 -38.57 18.56 8.16
CA PRO A 471 -37.56 19.55 7.77
C PRO A 471 -37.51 20.75 8.74
N PRO A 472 -36.40 21.49 8.79
CA PRO A 472 -36.27 22.68 9.65
C PRO A 472 -37.32 23.75 9.33
N PRO A 473 -38.04 24.29 10.34
CA PRO A 473 -39.01 25.36 10.10
C PRO A 473 -38.37 26.66 9.62
N GLY A 474 -38.96 27.32 8.64
CA GLY A 474 -38.50 28.63 8.15
C GLY A 474 -37.34 28.54 7.18
N ARG A 475 -36.36 29.44 7.34
CA ARG A 475 -35.14 29.48 6.50
C ARG A 475 -34.10 28.44 6.92
N GLY A 476 -34.17 27.93 8.15
CA GLY A 476 -33.19 27.01 8.70
C GLY A 476 -32.33 27.63 9.78
N ALA A 477 -31.16 27.04 9.99
CA ALA A 477 -30.17 27.47 10.97
C ALA A 477 -28.80 27.72 10.34
N ALA A 478 -28.00 28.55 11.01
CA ALA A 478 -26.62 28.84 10.72
C ALA A 478 -25.76 28.56 11.96
N LEU A 479 -24.65 27.86 11.75
CA LEU A 479 -23.63 27.63 12.75
C LEU A 479 -22.54 28.68 12.58
N ILE A 480 -22.35 29.48 13.62
CA ILE A 480 -21.41 30.59 13.65
C ILE A 480 -20.22 30.17 14.51
N ALA A 481 -19.02 30.24 13.92
CA ALA A 481 -17.78 30.11 14.65
C ALA A 481 -17.48 31.38 15.43
N MET A 482 -17.03 31.21 16.66
CA MET A 482 -16.57 32.26 17.55
C MET A 482 -15.11 32.00 17.93
N GLY A 483 -14.49 32.90 18.69
CA GLY A 483 -13.18 32.70 19.30
C GLY A 483 -12.09 32.28 18.30
N SER A 484 -11.29 31.28 18.68
CA SER A 484 -10.16 30.81 17.88
C SER A 484 -10.57 30.17 16.55
N LEU A 485 -11.74 29.50 16.51
CA LEU A 485 -12.28 28.97 15.25
C LEU A 485 -12.68 30.12 14.34
N GLY A 486 -13.38 31.12 14.86
CA GLY A 486 -13.79 32.32 14.13
C GLY A 486 -12.58 33.06 13.54
N ALA A 487 -11.55 33.28 14.35
CA ALA A 487 -10.31 33.92 13.93
C ALA A 487 -9.40 33.04 13.04
N ARG A 488 -9.75 31.77 12.81
CA ARG A 488 -8.93 30.75 12.09
C ARG A 488 -7.53 30.59 12.69
N ARG A 489 -7.48 30.48 14.02
CA ARG A 489 -6.26 30.33 14.84
C ARG A 489 -6.38 29.18 15.83
N LEU A 490 -6.76 28.00 15.34
CA LEU A 490 -6.85 26.81 16.19
C LEU A 490 -5.47 26.24 16.54
N HIS A 491 -5.36 25.59 17.68
CA HIS A 491 -4.27 24.69 18.01
C HIS A 491 -4.80 23.24 18.06
N SER A 492 -3.90 22.27 18.18
CA SER A 492 -4.22 20.83 18.07
C SER A 492 -5.33 20.34 19.01
N ASN A 493 -5.50 21.00 20.15
CA ASN A 493 -6.42 20.62 21.23
C ASN A 493 -7.48 21.71 21.49
N SER A 494 -7.75 22.60 20.53
CA SER A 494 -8.75 23.64 20.72
C SER A 494 -10.16 23.06 20.80
N ASP A 495 -10.95 23.60 21.72
CA ASP A 495 -12.40 23.43 21.70
C ASP A 495 -12.99 24.27 20.55
N LEU A 496 -14.15 23.87 20.03
CA LEU A 496 -14.85 24.64 19.01
C LEU A 496 -15.86 25.57 19.67
N ASP A 497 -15.53 26.85 19.72
CA ASP A 497 -16.45 27.91 20.13
C ASP A 497 -17.48 28.15 19.01
N VAL A 498 -18.74 27.75 19.22
CA VAL A 498 -19.81 27.89 18.24
C VAL A 498 -21.12 28.36 18.85
N ILE A 499 -21.90 29.11 18.08
CA ILE A 499 -23.29 29.45 18.40
C ILE A 499 -24.19 29.04 17.25
N LEU A 500 -25.44 28.66 17.56
CA LEU A 500 -26.43 28.31 16.54
C LEU A 500 -27.52 29.37 16.47
N LEU A 501 -27.63 30.00 15.31
CA LEU A 501 -28.67 30.96 14.98
C LEU A 501 -29.71 30.30 14.08
N TYR A 502 -30.98 30.64 14.23
CA TYR A 502 -32.04 30.15 13.34
C TYR A 502 -33.01 31.25 12.94
N ASP A 503 -33.69 31.07 11.81
CA ASP A 503 -34.76 31.95 11.39
C ASP A 503 -35.98 31.10 11.01
N ASP A 504 -37.01 31.17 11.85
CA ASP A 504 -38.25 30.44 11.67
C ASP A 504 -39.16 31.04 10.57
N ALA A 505 -38.86 32.26 10.09
CA ALA A 505 -39.63 32.97 9.08
C ALA A 505 -41.16 32.93 9.34
N GLY A 506 -41.58 32.96 10.61
CA GLY A 506 -42.98 32.89 11.02
C GLY A 506 -43.61 31.49 11.01
N GLN A 507 -42.85 30.43 10.70
CA GLN A 507 -43.31 29.05 10.87
C GLN A 507 -43.23 28.66 12.35
N GLU A 508 -44.37 28.33 12.96
CA GLU A 508 -44.42 28.03 14.40
C GLU A 508 -43.91 26.63 14.77
N ALA A 509 -43.97 25.68 13.82
CA ALA A 509 -43.61 24.28 14.07
C ALA A 509 -43.14 23.53 12.81
N SER A 510 -42.42 22.43 13.02
CA SER A 510 -41.96 21.53 11.96
C SER A 510 -43.08 20.61 11.46
N ILE A 511 -43.02 20.24 10.17
CA ILE A 511 -44.00 19.36 9.54
C ILE A 511 -43.38 17.96 9.39
N GLY A 512 -43.62 17.08 10.35
CA GLY A 512 -43.09 15.71 10.32
C GLY A 512 -43.79 14.76 11.29
N PRO A 513 -43.35 13.50 11.38
CA PRO A 513 -44.00 12.47 12.19
C PRO A 513 -44.15 12.84 13.67
N LYS A 514 -43.19 13.60 14.21
CA LYS A 514 -43.25 14.22 15.52
C LYS A 514 -43.02 15.71 15.37
N SER A 515 -44.09 16.49 15.17
CA SER A 515 -43.98 17.95 15.05
C SER A 515 -43.38 18.57 16.32
N LEU A 516 -42.49 19.55 16.16
CA LEU A 516 -41.92 20.35 17.25
C LEU A 516 -42.12 21.83 16.96
N GLN A 517 -42.43 22.62 17.98
CA GLN A 517 -42.37 24.07 17.88
C GLN A 517 -40.96 24.54 17.50
N SER A 518 -40.83 25.59 16.69
CA SER A 518 -39.56 26.02 16.09
C SER A 518 -38.43 26.21 17.10
N ARG A 519 -38.70 26.89 18.22
CA ARG A 519 -37.72 27.02 19.31
C ARG A 519 -37.25 25.67 19.85
N SER A 520 -38.16 24.73 20.05
CA SER A 520 -37.84 23.37 20.54
C SER A 520 -37.14 22.53 19.48
N TYR A 521 -37.48 22.70 18.20
CA TYR A 521 -36.83 22.05 17.08
C TYR A 521 -35.35 22.44 17.02
N TYR A 522 -35.06 23.74 16.96
CA TYR A 522 -33.68 24.21 16.86
C TYR A 522 -32.87 23.94 18.13
N ALA A 523 -33.47 24.06 19.32
CA ALA A 523 -32.78 23.67 20.55
C ALA A 523 -32.35 22.19 20.55
N ARG A 524 -33.22 21.28 20.08
CA ARG A 524 -32.91 19.85 19.97
C ARG A 524 -31.94 19.54 18.83
N LEU A 525 -32.06 20.23 17.70
CA LEU A 525 -31.11 20.13 16.60
C LEU A 525 -29.71 20.52 17.07
N THR A 526 -29.56 21.61 17.83
CA THR A 526 -28.27 22.00 18.41
C THR A 526 -27.72 20.92 19.33
N GLN A 527 -28.56 20.30 20.17
CA GLN A 527 -28.13 19.17 21.00
C GLN A 527 -27.68 17.97 20.15
N SER A 528 -28.35 17.70 19.02
CA SER A 528 -27.91 16.66 18.08
C SER A 528 -26.56 17.00 17.43
N VAL A 529 -26.30 18.26 17.09
CA VAL A 529 -24.99 18.71 16.60
C VAL A 529 -23.91 18.52 17.67
N ILE A 530 -24.14 19.00 18.89
CA ILE A 530 -23.20 18.81 20.02
C ILE A 530 -22.93 17.32 20.23
N THR A 531 -23.97 16.48 20.19
CA THR A 531 -23.84 15.03 20.36
C THR A 531 -22.99 14.42 19.24
N ALA A 532 -23.24 14.79 17.97
CA ALA A 532 -22.47 14.29 16.83
C ALA A 532 -20.96 14.57 16.98
N LEU A 533 -20.61 15.73 17.54
CA LEU A 533 -19.22 16.17 17.74
C LEU A 533 -18.57 15.56 19.00
N THR A 534 -19.31 15.44 20.10
CA THR A 534 -18.75 15.14 21.43
C THR A 534 -18.97 13.70 21.92
N ALA A 535 -19.85 12.92 21.28
CA ALA A 535 -20.13 11.56 21.72
C ALA A 535 -18.86 10.67 21.64
N PRO A 536 -18.56 9.87 22.69
CA PRO A 536 -17.45 8.93 22.68
C PRO A 536 -17.82 7.71 21.83
N MET A 537 -17.30 7.64 20.62
CA MET A 537 -17.53 6.53 19.69
C MET A 537 -16.30 5.63 19.58
N ALA A 538 -16.30 4.65 18.67
CA ALA A 538 -15.16 3.74 18.46
C ALA A 538 -13.88 4.52 18.15
N GLU A 539 -14.02 5.59 17.36
CA GLU A 539 -12.93 6.51 17.04
C GLU A 539 -12.83 7.70 18.03
N GLY A 540 -13.36 7.60 19.23
CA GLY A 540 -13.29 8.66 20.24
C GLY A 540 -14.23 9.84 19.94
N ARG A 541 -13.85 11.04 20.38
CA ARG A 541 -14.61 12.29 20.13
C ARG A 541 -14.08 12.99 18.90
N LEU A 542 -14.94 13.74 18.19
CA LEU A 542 -14.50 14.56 17.05
C LEU A 542 -13.91 15.88 17.54
N TYR A 543 -14.70 16.65 18.29
CA TYR A 543 -14.28 17.89 18.94
C TYR A 543 -15.03 18.08 20.26
N ASN A 544 -14.42 18.79 21.20
CA ASN A 544 -15.17 19.42 22.27
C ASN A 544 -15.86 20.68 21.71
N VAL A 545 -17.01 21.01 22.25
CA VAL A 545 -17.82 22.14 21.80
C VAL A 545 -18.07 23.07 22.96
N ASP A 546 -17.75 24.35 22.77
CA ASP A 546 -18.08 25.41 23.73
C ASP A 546 -19.12 26.35 23.12
N MET A 547 -20.21 26.58 23.86
CA MET A 547 -21.30 27.46 23.44
C MET A 547 -21.49 28.63 24.40
N ARG A 548 -20.51 28.94 25.26
CA ARG A 548 -20.60 29.99 26.29
C ARG A 548 -20.67 31.40 25.72
N LEU A 549 -20.24 31.60 24.47
CA LEU A 549 -20.29 32.89 23.76
C LEU A 549 -21.66 33.19 23.12
N ARG A 550 -22.67 32.35 23.33
CA ARG A 550 -24.06 32.63 22.91
C ARG A 550 -24.69 33.73 23.80
N PRO A 551 -25.73 34.44 23.32
CA PRO A 551 -26.45 35.42 24.11
C PRO A 551 -26.84 34.92 25.51
N SER A 552 -26.55 35.71 26.54
CA SER A 552 -26.76 35.36 27.96
C SER A 552 -25.96 34.14 28.46
N GLY A 553 -24.94 33.71 27.72
CA GLY A 553 -24.04 32.61 28.06
C GLY A 553 -24.77 31.33 28.46
N ASN A 554 -24.38 30.73 29.59
CA ASN A 554 -24.97 29.48 30.08
C ASN A 554 -26.46 29.58 30.47
N GLN A 555 -26.96 30.79 30.74
CA GLN A 555 -28.36 31.03 31.10
C GLN A 555 -29.24 31.26 29.85
N GLY A 556 -28.63 31.48 28.70
CA GLY A 556 -29.32 31.68 27.43
C GLY A 556 -29.72 30.38 26.74
N PRO A 557 -30.70 30.44 25.81
CA PRO A 557 -31.11 29.29 25.03
C PRO A 557 -29.94 28.77 24.19
N VAL A 558 -29.84 27.45 24.03
CA VAL A 558 -28.76 26.81 23.26
C VAL A 558 -28.82 27.11 21.75
N ALA A 559 -29.98 27.57 21.27
CA ALA A 559 -30.19 28.10 19.93
C ALA A 559 -30.94 29.44 20.03
N THR A 560 -30.50 30.45 19.29
CA THR A 560 -31.10 31.80 19.33
C THR A 560 -31.72 32.16 17.99
N SER A 561 -32.93 32.74 17.98
CA SER A 561 -33.50 33.22 16.72
C SER A 561 -32.73 34.44 16.21
N TRP A 562 -32.67 34.63 14.90
CA TRP A 562 -32.00 35.76 14.27
C TRP A 562 -32.52 37.11 14.78
N SER A 563 -33.83 37.23 14.94
CA SER A 563 -34.49 38.39 15.52
C SER A 563 -34.06 38.68 16.96
N ALA A 564 -34.00 37.65 17.81
CA ALA A 564 -33.58 37.79 19.20
C ALA A 564 -32.09 38.09 19.33
N PHE A 565 -31.24 37.46 18.48
CA PHE A 565 -29.81 37.73 18.45
C PHE A 565 -29.52 39.20 18.13
N LYS A 566 -30.14 39.75 17.07
CA LYS A 566 -30.00 41.18 16.73
C LYS A 566 -30.44 42.10 17.87
N ALA A 567 -31.59 41.82 18.48
CA ALA A 567 -32.10 42.62 19.58
C ALA A 567 -31.14 42.60 20.79
N TYR A 568 -30.60 41.42 21.13
CA TYR A 568 -29.63 41.25 22.21
C TYR A 568 -28.34 42.03 21.93
N GLN A 569 -27.75 41.86 20.74
CA GLN A 569 -26.51 42.53 20.35
C GLN A 569 -26.63 44.07 20.35
N GLN A 570 -27.82 44.61 20.04
CA GLN A 570 -28.07 46.05 20.01
C GLN A 570 -28.37 46.68 21.37
N LYS A 571 -28.96 45.91 22.30
CA LYS A 571 -29.56 46.48 23.53
C LYS A 571 -28.94 45.98 24.83
N GLU A 572 -28.41 44.76 24.84
CA GLU A 572 -28.04 44.05 26.07
C GLU A 572 -26.58 43.60 26.08
N ALA A 573 -25.97 43.40 24.91
CA ALA A 573 -24.61 42.89 24.81
C ALA A 573 -23.58 43.86 25.41
N TRP A 574 -22.63 43.29 26.15
CA TRP A 574 -21.49 44.00 26.71
C TRP A 574 -20.43 44.25 25.64
N VAL A 575 -19.57 45.26 25.86
CA VAL A 575 -18.48 45.61 24.92
C VAL A 575 -17.57 44.41 24.62
N TRP A 576 -17.31 43.54 25.58
CA TRP A 576 -16.48 42.36 25.36
C TRP A 576 -17.15 41.32 24.44
N GLU A 577 -18.49 41.25 24.41
CA GLU A 577 -19.24 40.39 23.49
C GLU A 577 -19.15 40.93 22.07
N HIS A 578 -19.18 42.25 21.88
CA HIS A 578 -18.91 42.87 20.59
C HIS A 578 -17.48 42.61 20.12
N LEU A 579 -16.49 42.67 21.02
CA LEU A 579 -15.11 42.30 20.69
C LEU A 579 -15.01 40.83 20.26
N ALA A 580 -15.68 39.91 20.95
CA ALA A 580 -15.74 38.51 20.54
C ALA A 580 -16.41 38.33 19.17
N LEU A 581 -17.44 39.13 18.88
CA LEU A 581 -18.17 39.09 17.60
C LEU A 581 -17.32 39.57 16.42
N THR A 582 -16.31 40.42 16.62
CA THR A 582 -15.39 40.83 15.53
C THR A 582 -14.58 39.68 14.92
N GLN A 583 -14.47 38.55 15.63
CA GLN A 583 -13.82 37.34 15.16
C GLN A 583 -14.83 36.32 14.62
N ALA A 584 -16.12 36.57 14.79
CA ALA A 584 -17.14 35.62 14.44
C ALA A 584 -17.33 35.52 12.93
N ARG A 585 -17.71 34.33 12.46
CA ARG A 585 -18.03 34.09 11.05
C ARG A 585 -18.96 32.90 10.91
N SER A 586 -19.73 32.90 9.86
CA SER A 586 -20.51 31.75 9.44
C SER A 586 -19.60 30.60 8.97
N VAL A 587 -19.93 29.37 9.37
CA VAL A 587 -19.20 28.15 8.96
C VAL A 587 -20.04 27.29 8.03
N THR A 588 -21.28 27.00 8.44
CA THR A 588 -22.21 26.15 7.70
C THR A 588 -23.64 26.46 8.11
N GLY A 589 -24.62 26.15 7.25
CA GLY A 589 -26.02 26.45 7.50
C GLY A 589 -26.79 26.84 6.27
N CYS A 590 -27.89 27.57 6.49
CA CYS A 590 -28.63 28.23 5.43
C CYS A 590 -27.83 29.42 4.88
N ASP A 591 -27.47 29.37 3.59
CA ASP A 591 -26.66 30.40 2.92
C ASP A 591 -27.19 31.81 3.15
N SER A 592 -28.51 32.00 3.01
CA SER A 592 -29.12 33.32 3.20
C SER A 592 -28.98 33.85 4.63
N LEU A 593 -29.05 32.98 5.65
CA LEU A 593 -28.91 33.38 7.05
C LEU A 593 -27.45 33.62 7.41
N CYS A 594 -26.52 32.84 6.83
CA CYS A 594 -25.09 33.11 6.92
C CYS A 594 -24.77 34.49 6.32
N SER A 595 -25.29 34.81 5.13
CA SER A 595 -25.11 36.14 4.51
C SER A 595 -25.78 37.29 5.27
N ASP A 596 -26.85 37.05 6.04
CA ASP A 596 -27.44 38.08 6.90
C ASP A 596 -26.60 38.34 8.16
N PHE A 597 -25.83 37.33 8.60
CA PHE A 597 -24.96 37.43 9.78
C PHE A 597 -23.67 38.19 9.48
N GLU A 598 -23.04 37.92 8.33
CA GLU A 598 -21.86 38.64 7.81
C GLU A 598 -22.21 40.09 7.44
#